data_AF-A0A2S4KLY0-F1
#
_entry.id   AF-A0A2S4KLY0-F1
#
_cell.length_a   1.000
_cell.length_b   1.000
_cell.length_c   1.000
_cell.angle_alpha   90.00
_cell.angle_beta   90.00
_cell.angle_gamma   90.00
#
_symmetry.space_group_name_H-M   'P 1'
#
loop_
_entity.id
_entity.type
_entity.pdbx_description
1 polymer ?
#
loop_
_entity_poly.entity_id
_entity_poly.type
_entity_poly.pdbx_seq_one_letter_code
_entity_poly.pdbx_strand_id
1 'polypeptide(L)'
;MTIVHDCLIRGINAVYLQCVNVTNKGNAKDKKDFANFAYAWGRMINEHYTVEEEKILPEINEVTGVEGLMDANVNEHFLFLGGLSAYDQYVEKVRTGKEDWTAERLRAIIDSFMPTLQTHLENEITTLVRLEKYADKCDWDVWFQTTANQIASDGTRALIELP
;
A
#
# COMPACT_ATOMS: atom_id res chain seq x y z
N MET A 1 -6.07 9.25 3.90
CA MET A 1 -6.28 7.80 3.88
C MET A 1 -7.31 7.35 2.84
N THR A 2 -8.57 7.77 2.86
CA THR A 2 -9.60 7.24 1.92
C THR A 2 -9.20 7.32 0.44
N ILE A 3 -8.60 8.42 -0.01
CA ILE A 3 -8.16 8.58 -1.40
C ILE A 3 -7.04 7.60 -1.76
N VAL A 4 -6.03 7.45 -0.90
CA VAL A 4 -4.91 6.53 -1.15
C VAL A 4 -5.37 5.06 -1.08
N HIS A 5 -6.28 4.71 -0.16
CA HIS A 5 -6.87 3.36 -0.07
C HIS A 5 -7.69 3.03 -1.31
N ASP A 6 -8.50 3.97 -1.82
CA ASP A 6 -9.23 3.79 -3.07
C ASP A 6 -8.29 3.56 -4.26
N CYS A 7 -7.18 4.31 -4.35
CA CYS A 7 -6.14 4.09 -5.36
C CYS A 7 -5.50 2.69 -5.25
N LEU A 8 -5.16 2.24 -4.03
CA LEU A 8 -4.60 0.92 -3.76
C LEU A 8 -5.56 -0.20 -4.19
N ILE A 9 -6.83 -0.11 -3.79
CA ILE A 9 -7.87 -1.09 -4.11
C ILE A 9 -8.13 -1.13 -5.63
N ARG A 10 -8.21 0.03 -6.29
CA ARG A 10 -8.38 0.09 -7.76
C ARG A 10 -7.19 -0.50 -8.50
N GLY A 11 -5.98 -0.19 -8.04
CA GLY A 11 -4.75 -0.73 -8.62
C GLY A 11 -4.70 -2.25 -8.55
N ILE A 12 -4.94 -2.84 -7.36
CA ILE A 12 -4.90 -4.29 -7.21
C ILE A 12 -6.06 -4.98 -7.94
N ASN A 13 -7.25 -4.37 -7.98
CA ASN A 13 -8.37 -4.88 -8.78
C ASN A 13 -8.02 -4.91 -10.27
N ALA A 14 -7.35 -3.87 -10.79
CA ALA A 14 -6.88 -3.86 -12.17
C ALA A 14 -5.87 -4.98 -12.43
N VAL A 15 -4.92 -5.19 -11.52
CA VAL A 15 -3.94 -6.30 -11.59
C VAL A 15 -4.67 -7.65 -11.61
N TYR A 16 -5.55 -7.88 -10.63
CA TYR A 16 -6.27 -9.13 -10.43
C TYR A 16 -7.17 -9.49 -11.62
N LEU A 17 -7.94 -8.52 -12.13
CA LEU A 17 -8.88 -8.77 -13.23
C LEU A 17 -8.16 -8.91 -14.58
N GLN A 18 -7.15 -8.08 -14.84
CA GLN A 18 -6.52 -8.04 -16.17
C GLN A 18 -5.41 -9.06 -16.35
N CYS A 19 -4.88 -9.66 -15.27
CA CYS A 19 -3.85 -10.69 -15.40
C CYS A 19 -4.27 -11.85 -16.32
N VAL A 20 -5.54 -12.25 -16.31
CA VAL A 20 -6.10 -13.29 -17.18
C VAL A 20 -6.13 -12.85 -18.64
N ASN A 21 -6.57 -11.61 -18.90
CA ASN A 21 -6.62 -11.07 -20.26
C ASN A 21 -5.22 -10.93 -20.86
N VAL A 22 -4.25 -10.42 -20.09
CA VAL A 22 -2.85 -10.28 -20.51
C VAL A 22 -2.22 -11.64 -20.76
N THR A 23 -2.53 -12.64 -19.92
CA THR A 23 -2.05 -14.02 -20.13
C THR A 23 -2.53 -14.60 -21.45
N ASN A 24 -3.82 -14.46 -21.74
CA ASN A 24 -4.49 -15.12 -22.87
C ASN A 24 -4.34 -14.38 -24.21
N LYS A 25 -4.29 -13.04 -24.18
CA LYS A 25 -4.34 -12.19 -25.38
C LYS A 25 -3.07 -11.38 -25.60
N GLY A 26 -2.27 -11.19 -24.55
CA GLY A 26 -1.06 -10.36 -24.60
C GLY A 26 0.12 -11.06 -25.25
N ASN A 27 0.92 -10.29 -25.97
CA ASN A 27 2.24 -10.73 -26.43
C ASN A 27 3.29 -10.61 -25.29
N ALA A 28 4.54 -10.98 -25.56
CA ALA A 28 5.61 -10.92 -24.56
C ALA A 28 5.86 -9.51 -24.01
N LYS A 29 5.72 -8.47 -24.84
CA LYS A 29 5.83 -7.07 -24.42
C LYS A 29 4.68 -6.69 -23.50
N ASP A 30 3.44 -7.03 -23.84
CA ASP A 30 2.26 -6.73 -23.01
C ASP A 30 2.39 -7.38 -21.62
N LYS A 31 2.87 -8.62 -21.55
CA LYS A 31 3.12 -9.33 -20.29
C LYS A 31 4.18 -8.62 -19.44
N LYS A 32 5.28 -8.17 -20.06
CA LYS A 32 6.34 -7.44 -19.37
C LYS A 32 5.88 -6.06 -18.89
N ASP A 33 5.17 -5.31 -19.72
CA ASP A 33 4.64 -4.00 -19.37
C ASP A 33 3.62 -4.10 -18.23
N PHE A 34 2.76 -5.12 -18.28
CA PHE A 34 1.80 -5.37 -17.21
C PHE A 34 2.46 -5.84 -15.91
N ALA A 35 3.57 -6.60 -15.99
CA ALA A 35 4.39 -6.91 -14.81
C ALA A 35 5.00 -5.65 -14.19
N ASN A 36 5.43 -4.66 -15.00
CA ASN A 36 5.89 -3.37 -14.46
C ASN A 36 4.75 -2.56 -13.82
N PHE A 37 3.54 -2.61 -14.39
CA PHE A 37 2.36 -2.00 -13.76
C PHE A 37 2.03 -2.64 -12.40
N ALA A 38 2.02 -3.98 -12.34
CA ALA A 38 1.84 -4.73 -11.10
C ALA A 38 2.95 -4.41 -10.08
N TYR A 39 4.19 -4.24 -10.54
CA TYR A 39 5.32 -3.88 -9.69
C TYR A 39 5.14 -2.48 -9.09
N ALA A 40 4.68 -1.52 -9.89
CA ALA A 40 4.40 -0.17 -9.42
C ALA A 40 3.32 -0.14 -8.32
N TRP A 41 2.29 -0.99 -8.42
CA TRP A 41 1.33 -1.17 -7.33
C TRP A 41 1.99 -1.69 -6.06
N GLY A 42 2.86 -2.71 -6.17
CA GLY A 42 3.62 -3.25 -5.04
C GLY A 42 4.46 -2.16 -4.36
N ARG A 43 5.16 -1.33 -5.14
CA ARG A 43 5.89 -0.17 -4.63
C ARG A 43 4.99 0.82 -3.89
N MET A 44 3.79 1.10 -4.42
CA MET A 44 2.86 2.04 -3.83
C MET A 44 2.34 1.56 -2.47
N ILE A 45 1.94 0.29 -2.34
CA ILE A 45 1.49 -0.25 -1.05
C ILE A 45 2.64 -0.32 -0.04
N ASN A 46 3.85 -0.66 -0.49
CA ASN A 46 5.02 -0.70 0.39
C ASN A 46 5.37 0.68 0.96
N GLU A 47 5.37 1.71 0.11
CA GLU A 47 5.61 3.09 0.55
C GLU A 47 4.53 3.55 1.54
N HIS A 48 3.26 3.27 1.25
CA HIS A 48 2.14 3.68 2.07
C HIS A 48 2.24 3.14 3.51
N TYR A 49 2.40 1.83 3.70
CA TYR A 49 2.47 1.28 5.06
C TYR A 49 3.79 1.68 5.74
N THR A 50 4.89 1.85 5.00
CA THR A 50 6.18 2.27 5.57
C THR A 50 6.08 3.67 6.16
N VAL A 51 5.49 4.62 5.41
CA VAL A 51 5.25 5.98 5.90
C VAL A 51 4.32 5.99 7.11
N GLU A 52 3.35 5.08 7.16
CA GLU A 52 2.49 4.92 8.32
C GLU A 52 3.25 4.48 9.56
N GLU A 53 4.03 3.40 9.45
CA GLU A 53 4.82 2.85 10.57
C GLU A 53 5.91 3.81 11.06
N GLU A 54 6.62 4.46 10.14
CA GLU A 54 7.79 5.28 10.48
C GLU A 54 7.42 6.69 10.94
N LYS A 55 6.26 7.21 10.49
CA LYS A 55 5.91 8.62 10.70
C LYS A 55 4.49 8.82 11.24
N ILE A 56 3.46 8.40 10.50
CA ILE A 56 2.07 8.80 10.81
C ILE A 56 1.61 8.23 12.15
N LEU A 57 1.73 6.92 12.34
CA LEU A 57 1.19 6.23 13.52
C LEU A 57 1.93 6.62 14.81
N PRO A 58 3.28 6.73 14.83
CA PRO A 58 4.02 7.25 15.98
C PRO A 58 3.67 8.70 16.32
N GLU A 59 3.58 9.59 15.33
CA GLU A 59 3.26 11.00 15.58
C GLU A 59 1.84 11.16 16.16
N ILE A 60 0.88 10.34 15.76
CA ILE A 60 -0.46 10.32 16.37
C ILE A 60 -0.38 9.94 17.86
N ASN A 61 0.40 8.92 18.23
CA ASN A 61 0.60 8.55 19.64
C ASN A 61 1.21 9.73 20.43
N GLU A 62 2.21 10.42 19.87
CA GLU A 62 2.87 11.56 20.50
C GLU A 62 1.92 12.75 20.70
N VAL A 63 1.23 13.17 19.64
CA VAL A 63 0.31 14.32 19.65
C VAL A 63 -0.85 14.10 20.63
N THR A 64 -1.38 12.87 20.68
CA THR A 64 -2.47 12.52 21.61
C THR A 64 -1.98 12.30 23.04
N GLY A 65 -0.70 11.97 23.22
CA GLY A 65 -0.11 11.55 24.50
C GLY A 65 -0.62 10.19 24.98
N VAL A 66 -1.16 9.36 24.07
CA VAL A 66 -1.71 8.04 24.40
C VAL A 66 -0.78 6.96 23.83
N GLU A 67 -0.03 6.32 24.72
CA GLU A 67 0.84 5.20 24.36
C GLU A 67 0.03 4.05 23.78
N GLY A 68 0.50 3.51 22.65
CA GLY A 68 -0.11 2.36 21.97
C GLY A 68 -1.47 2.62 21.30
N LEU A 69 -1.88 3.88 21.11
CA LEU A 69 -3.16 4.21 20.47
C LEU A 69 -3.29 3.59 19.08
N MET A 70 -2.18 3.53 18.33
CA MET A 70 -2.14 2.98 16.97
C MET A 70 -1.64 1.52 16.87
N ASP A 71 -1.42 0.83 17.99
CA ASP A 71 -0.84 -0.54 17.98
C ASP A 71 -1.70 -1.55 17.22
N ALA A 72 -3.03 -1.37 17.24
CA ALA A 72 -3.92 -2.24 16.48
C ALA A 72 -3.64 -2.16 14.97
N ASN A 73 -3.45 -0.95 14.44
CA ASN A 73 -3.15 -0.73 13.03
C ASN A 73 -1.76 -1.29 12.65
N VAL A 74 -0.76 -1.07 13.50
CA VAL A 74 0.58 -1.67 13.32
C VAL A 74 0.50 -3.20 13.32
N ASN A 75 -0.26 -3.79 14.24
CA ASN A 75 -0.40 -5.24 14.32
C ASN A 75 -1.09 -5.84 13.08
N GLU A 76 -2.02 -5.11 12.49
CA GLU A 76 -2.70 -5.52 11.26
C GLU A 76 -1.77 -5.55 10.04
N HIS A 77 -0.73 -4.69 9.99
CA HIS A 77 0.27 -4.75 8.93
C HIS A 77 0.93 -6.13 8.84
N PHE A 78 1.36 -6.67 9.98
CA PHE A 78 2.01 -7.99 10.03
C PHE A 78 1.16 -9.13 9.46
N LEU A 79 -0.17 -8.98 9.42
CA LEU A 79 -1.08 -10.01 8.90
C LEU A 79 -0.98 -10.15 7.38
N PHE A 80 -0.68 -9.08 6.64
CA PHE A 80 -0.62 -9.13 5.18
C PHE A 80 0.81 -9.09 4.61
N LEU A 81 1.82 -8.65 5.39
CA LEU A 81 3.20 -8.48 4.91
C LEU A 81 3.81 -9.75 4.30
N GLY A 82 3.48 -10.93 4.83
CA GLY A 82 3.96 -12.20 4.28
C GLY A 82 3.53 -12.44 2.83
N GLY A 83 2.24 -12.23 2.53
CA GLY A 83 1.72 -12.40 1.17
C GLY A 83 2.08 -11.22 0.25
N LEU A 84 2.21 -10.00 0.79
CA LEU A 84 2.74 -8.86 0.05
C LEU A 84 4.20 -9.11 -0.39
N SER A 85 5.05 -9.65 0.49
CA SER A 85 6.41 -10.04 0.14
C SER A 85 6.44 -11.10 -0.97
N ALA A 86 5.52 -12.07 -0.94
CA ALA A 86 5.40 -13.07 -2.01
C ALA A 86 4.97 -12.43 -3.35
N TYR A 87 4.08 -11.43 -3.31
CA TYR A 87 3.67 -10.65 -4.47
C TYR A 87 4.86 -9.91 -5.08
N ASP A 88 5.61 -9.15 -4.28
CA ASP A 88 6.75 -8.37 -4.75
C ASP A 88 7.82 -9.26 -5.38
N GLN A 89 8.14 -10.38 -4.73
CA GLN A 89 9.12 -11.34 -5.24
C GLN A 89 8.69 -11.97 -6.57
N TYR A 90 7.42 -12.33 -6.72
CA TYR A 90 6.90 -12.92 -7.94
C TYR A 90 6.94 -11.92 -9.10
N VAL A 91 6.39 -10.73 -8.88
CA VAL A 91 6.33 -9.70 -9.94
C VAL A 91 7.74 -9.23 -10.34
N GLU A 92 8.67 -9.13 -9.38
CA GLU A 92 10.09 -8.86 -9.64
C GLU A 92 10.72 -9.90 -10.57
N LYS A 93 10.51 -11.20 -10.28
CA LYS A 93 11.04 -12.27 -11.12
C LYS A 93 10.45 -12.24 -12.51
N VAL A 94 9.16 -11.97 -12.65
CA VAL A 94 8.51 -11.90 -13.96
C VAL A 94 9.01 -10.69 -14.77
N ARG A 95 9.08 -9.49 -14.18
CA ARG A 95 9.56 -8.29 -14.91
C ARG A 95 11.03 -8.40 -15.33
N THR A 96 11.83 -9.17 -14.58
CA THR A 96 13.25 -9.42 -14.86
C THR A 96 13.51 -10.67 -15.71
N GLY A 97 12.45 -11.37 -16.15
CA GLY A 97 12.56 -12.56 -17.01
C GLY A 97 13.13 -13.79 -16.30
N LYS A 98 13.08 -13.83 -14.97
CA LYS A 98 13.51 -14.98 -14.15
C LYS A 98 12.39 -16.00 -13.91
N GLU A 99 11.15 -15.63 -14.20
CA GLU A 99 9.96 -16.46 -14.06
C GLU A 99 8.93 -16.08 -15.12
N ASP A 100 8.19 -17.05 -15.64
CA ASP A 100 7.14 -16.79 -16.64
C ASP A 100 5.88 -16.23 -15.97
N TRP A 101 5.22 -15.31 -16.68
CA TRP A 101 3.94 -14.76 -16.25
C TRP A 101 2.83 -15.82 -16.31
N THR A 102 2.17 -16.06 -15.17
CA THR A 102 0.91 -16.82 -15.08
C THR A 102 -0.14 -16.07 -14.26
N ALA A 103 -1.38 -16.01 -14.76
CA ALA A 103 -2.48 -15.38 -14.05
C ALA A 103 -2.87 -16.14 -12.79
N GLU A 104 -2.86 -17.47 -12.86
CA GLU A 104 -3.25 -18.37 -11.78
C GLU A 104 -2.37 -18.16 -10.54
N ARG A 105 -1.06 -18.07 -10.75
CA ARG A 105 -0.10 -17.86 -9.67
C ARG A 105 -0.22 -16.46 -9.06
N LEU A 106 -0.37 -15.43 -9.90
CA LEU A 106 -0.54 -14.07 -9.40
C LEU A 106 -1.82 -13.95 -8.55
N ARG A 107 -2.94 -14.49 -9.03
CA ARG A 107 -4.21 -14.47 -8.30
C ARG A 107 -4.11 -15.22 -6.99
N ALA A 108 -3.52 -16.42 -6.99
CA ALA A 108 -3.33 -17.19 -5.75
C ALA A 108 -2.50 -16.43 -4.70
N ILE A 109 -1.49 -15.68 -5.14
CA ILE A 109 -0.72 -14.81 -4.25
C ILE A 109 -1.58 -13.67 -3.72
N ILE A 110 -2.32 -12.95 -4.59
CA ILE A 110 -3.21 -11.86 -4.18
C ILE A 110 -4.28 -12.35 -3.20
N ASP A 111 -4.91 -13.50 -3.50
CA ASP A 111 -5.93 -14.13 -2.66
C ASP A 111 -5.39 -14.47 -1.25
N SER A 112 -4.07 -14.64 -1.08
CA SER A 112 -3.45 -14.98 0.20
C SER A 112 -3.35 -13.83 1.20
N PHE A 113 -3.38 -12.57 0.75
CA PHE A 113 -3.22 -11.41 1.64
C PHE A 113 -4.28 -10.32 1.45
N MET A 114 -4.99 -10.30 0.33
CA MET A 114 -5.96 -9.24 0.06
C MET A 114 -7.10 -9.17 1.09
N PRO A 115 -7.64 -10.29 1.61
CA PRO A 115 -8.67 -10.20 2.65
C PRO A 115 -8.19 -9.46 3.91
N THR A 116 -6.98 -9.76 4.39
CA THR A 116 -6.38 -9.11 5.56
C THR A 116 -6.00 -7.67 5.29
N LEU A 117 -5.43 -7.38 4.10
CA LEU A 117 -5.15 -6.01 3.69
C LEU A 117 -6.44 -5.18 3.60
N GLN A 118 -7.51 -5.72 3.04
CA GLN A 118 -8.80 -5.03 2.95
C GLN A 118 -9.34 -4.69 4.34
N THR A 119 -9.35 -5.66 5.27
CA THR A 119 -9.78 -5.42 6.66
C THR A 119 -8.97 -4.31 7.31
N HIS A 120 -7.66 -4.30 7.13
CA HIS A 120 -6.79 -3.24 7.63
C HIS A 120 -7.16 -1.86 7.07
N LEU A 121 -7.27 -1.75 5.73
CA LEU A 121 -7.60 -0.48 5.06
C LEU A 121 -8.98 0.08 5.49
N GLU A 122 -9.91 -0.78 5.91
CA GLU A 122 -11.21 -0.40 6.45
C GLU A 122 -11.13 0.00 7.94
N ASN A 123 -10.41 -0.78 8.75
CA ASN A 123 -10.25 -0.54 10.18
C ASN A 123 -9.49 0.77 10.44
N GLU A 124 -8.45 1.05 9.65
CA GLU A 124 -7.67 2.27 9.81
C GLU A 124 -8.54 3.52 9.65
N ILE A 125 -9.42 3.58 8.65
CA ILE A 125 -10.37 4.70 8.49
C ILE A 125 -11.21 4.89 9.75
N THR A 126 -11.69 3.78 10.34
CA THR A 126 -12.48 3.82 11.57
C THR A 126 -11.66 4.35 12.75
N THR A 127 -10.39 3.93 12.88
CA THR A 127 -9.49 4.44 13.92
C THR A 127 -9.23 5.93 13.75
N LEU A 128 -8.89 6.37 12.54
CA LEU A 128 -8.53 7.76 12.27
C LEU A 128 -9.71 8.72 12.46
N VAL A 129 -10.93 8.32 12.07
CA VAL A 129 -12.14 9.14 12.34
C VAL A 129 -12.36 9.32 13.85
N ARG A 130 -12.02 8.32 14.68
CA ARG A 130 -12.16 8.40 16.14
C ARG A 130 -11.16 9.35 16.80
N LEU A 131 -10.16 9.85 16.06
CA LEU A 131 -9.24 10.87 16.57
C LEU A 131 -9.94 12.18 16.91
N GLU A 132 -11.17 12.42 16.43
CA GLU A 132 -12.04 13.54 16.84
C GLU A 132 -12.12 13.66 18.38
N LYS A 133 -12.05 12.54 19.11
CA LYS A 133 -12.01 12.53 20.58
C LYS A 133 -10.86 13.37 21.17
N TYR A 134 -9.78 13.56 20.41
CA TYR A 134 -8.58 14.31 20.77
C TYR A 134 -8.49 15.67 20.05
N ALA A 135 -9.61 16.23 19.59
CA ALA A 135 -9.65 17.54 18.92
C ALA A 135 -9.17 18.70 19.82
N ASP A 136 -9.09 18.51 21.15
CA ASP A 136 -8.46 19.46 22.07
C ASP A 136 -6.93 19.46 22.01
N LYS A 137 -6.32 18.40 21.43
CA LYS A 137 -4.87 18.22 21.29
C LYS A 137 -4.35 18.65 19.94
N CYS A 138 -5.14 18.43 18.89
CA CYS A 138 -4.71 18.59 17.51
C CYS A 138 -5.87 19.03 16.63
N ASP A 139 -5.60 20.00 15.76
CA ASP A 139 -6.43 20.21 14.58
C ASP A 139 -6.05 19.17 13.52
N TRP A 140 -6.78 18.06 13.52
CA TRP A 140 -6.46 16.91 12.67
C TRP A 140 -6.53 17.22 11.18
N ASP A 141 -7.41 18.12 10.75
CA ASP A 141 -7.51 18.51 9.33
C ASP A 141 -6.25 19.25 8.89
N VAL A 142 -5.80 20.22 9.70
CA VAL A 142 -4.56 20.96 9.44
C VAL A 142 -3.35 20.03 9.53
N TRP A 143 -3.33 19.12 10.50
CA TRP A 143 -2.23 18.17 10.67
C TRP A 143 -2.13 17.23 9.48
N PHE A 144 -3.21 16.54 9.09
CA PHE A 144 -3.19 15.61 7.94
C PHE A 144 -2.81 16.31 6.63
N GLN A 145 -3.31 17.53 6.38
CA GLN A 145 -2.92 18.29 5.19
C GLN A 145 -1.44 18.65 5.20
N THR A 146 -0.93 19.12 6.35
CA THR A 146 0.48 19.49 6.51
C THR A 146 1.38 18.27 6.32
N THR A 147 1.07 17.17 7.00
CA THR A 147 1.85 15.93 6.94
C THR A 147 1.83 15.32 5.54
N ALA A 148 0.68 15.28 4.87
CA ALA A 148 0.58 14.80 3.48
C ALA A 148 1.41 15.65 2.51
N ASN A 149 1.40 16.98 2.65
CA ASN A 149 2.22 17.87 1.82
C ASN A 149 3.72 17.66 2.03
N GLN A 150 4.15 17.42 3.28
CA GLN A 150 5.54 17.10 3.59
C GLN A 150 5.95 15.78 2.94
N ILE A 151 5.16 14.71 3.11
CA ILE A 151 5.43 13.39 2.50
C ILE A 151 5.56 13.52 0.98
N ALA A 152 4.65 14.26 0.34
CA ALA A 152 4.71 14.48 -1.10
C ALA A 152 5.98 15.25 -1.54
N SER A 153 6.39 16.25 -0.76
CA SER A 153 7.63 17.01 -1.00
C SER A 153 8.87 16.13 -0.84
N ASP A 154 8.93 15.32 0.22
CA ASP A 154 10.06 14.44 0.52
C ASP A 154 10.21 13.36 -0.56
N GLY A 155 9.09 12.75 -0.98
CA GLY A 155 9.08 11.80 -2.10
C GLY A 155 9.52 12.44 -3.43
N THR A 156 9.08 13.68 -3.71
CA THR A 156 9.52 14.42 -4.90
C THR A 156 11.03 14.67 -4.89
N ARG A 157 11.58 15.04 -3.73
CA ARG A 157 13.01 15.27 -3.56
C ARG A 157 13.81 13.99 -3.76
N ALA A 158 13.36 12.88 -3.18
CA ALA A 158 14.00 11.57 -3.35
C ALA A 158 14.09 11.16 -4.83
N LEU A 159 13.05 11.43 -5.63
CA LEU A 159 13.05 11.14 -7.08
C LEU A 159 14.02 12.00 -7.89
N ILE A 160 14.29 13.24 -7.47
CA ILE A 160 15.24 14.15 -8.13
C ILE A 160 16.69 13.76 -7.81
N GLU A 161 16.93 13.15 -6.65
CA GLU A 161 18.26 12.75 -6.17
C GLU A 161 18.65 11.32 -6.60
N LEU A 162 17.78 10.59 -7.30
CA LEU A 162 18.12 9.30 -7.91
C LEU A 162 19.01 9.51 -9.17
N PRO A 163 20.15 8.80 -9.29
CA PRO A 163 21.09 8.95 -10.41
C PRO A 163 20.56 8.43 -11.76
#